data_AF-A0A3N6M952-F1
#
_entry.id   AF-A0A3N6M952-F1
#
_cell.length_a   1.000
_cell.length_b   1.000
_cell.length_c   1.000
_cell.angle_alpha   90.00
_cell.angle_beta   90.00
_cell.angle_gamma   90.00
#
_symmetry.space_group_name_H-M   'P 1'
#
loop_
_entity.id
_entity.type
_entity.pdbx_description
1 polymer ?
#
loop_
_entity_poly.entity_id
_entity_poly.type
_entity_poly.pdbx_seq_one_letter_code
_entity_poly.pdbx_strand_id
1 'polypeptide(L)'
;MGLGSTAKKIQGLSDRAEAMYKQVQQLQQRIIGLEEEMDDTHDTVKRLDHQISEQRALLLAIADEHDIDGEEILAEAAIDEAELAAEPSSDESTDDPTESDSEDDDPATEDAEPSSSESAAE
;
A
#
# COMPACT_ATOMS: atom_id res chain seq x y z
N MET A 1 25.29 -32.39 -40.00
CA MET A 1 24.54 -31.80 -38.87
C MET A 1 24.89 -30.33 -38.77
N GLY A 2 24.08 -29.41 -39.31
CA GLY A 2 24.47 -27.99 -39.34
C GLY A 2 23.32 -27.03 -39.60
N LEU A 3 22.55 -27.26 -40.66
CA LEU A 3 21.44 -26.37 -41.07
C LEU A 3 20.28 -26.31 -40.05
N GLY A 4 19.93 -27.43 -39.42
CA GLY A 4 18.87 -27.45 -38.39
C GLY A 4 19.21 -26.69 -37.11
N SER A 5 20.50 -26.60 -36.77
CA SER A 5 20.94 -25.85 -35.57
C SER A 5 20.89 -24.33 -35.77
N THR A 6 21.11 -23.85 -37.00
CA THR A 6 20.99 -22.43 -37.35
C THR A 6 19.53 -21.99 -37.43
N ALA A 7 18.65 -22.82 -38.02
CA ALA A 7 17.21 -22.57 -38.03
C ALA A 7 16.63 -22.48 -36.61
N LYS A 8 17.04 -23.39 -35.71
CA LYS A 8 16.61 -23.37 -34.30
C LYS A 8 17.10 -22.16 -33.51
N LYS A 9 18.31 -21.66 -33.83
CA LYS A 9 18.83 -20.41 -33.25
C LYS A 9 18.08 -19.18 -33.73
N ILE A 10 17.70 -19.14 -35.01
CA ILE A 10 16.88 -18.06 -35.57
C ILE A 10 15.49 -18.07 -34.93
N GLN A 11 14.87 -19.25 -34.78
CA GLN A 11 13.60 -19.39 -34.09
C GLN A 11 13.68 -18.92 -32.63
N GLY A 12 14.70 -19.37 -31.87
CA GLY A 12 14.87 -18.94 -30.48
C GLY A 12 15.18 -17.44 -30.32
N LEU A 13 15.83 -16.82 -31.31
CA LEU A 13 16.01 -15.36 -31.34
C LEU A 13 14.68 -14.64 -31.57
N SER A 14 13.84 -15.14 -32.47
CA SER A 14 12.50 -14.60 -32.71
C SER A 14 11.60 -14.74 -31.48
N ASP A 15 11.59 -15.92 -30.84
CA ASP A 15 10.80 -16.16 -29.61
C ASP A 15 11.24 -15.21 -28.48
N ARG A 16 12.55 -14.99 -28.34
CA ARG A 16 13.11 -14.04 -27.36
C ARG A 16 12.78 -12.58 -27.70
N ALA A 17 12.82 -12.22 -28.98
CA ALA A 17 12.44 -10.89 -29.44
C ALA A 17 10.95 -10.62 -29.19
N GLU A 18 10.08 -11.61 -29.41
CA GLU A 18 8.65 -11.50 -29.10
C GLU A 18 8.41 -11.34 -27.59
N ALA A 19 9.11 -12.11 -26.76
CA ALA A 19 9.01 -11.99 -25.30
C ALA A 19 9.48 -10.60 -24.82
N MET A 20 10.58 -10.09 -25.37
CA MET A 20 11.06 -8.73 -25.07
C MET A 20 10.05 -7.66 -25.52
N TYR A 21 9.47 -7.80 -26.71
CA TYR A 21 8.45 -6.88 -27.19
C TYR A 21 7.25 -6.84 -26.24
N LYS A 22 6.73 -8.01 -25.83
CA LYS A 22 5.64 -8.09 -24.85
C LYS A 22 6.01 -7.43 -23.51
N GLN A 23 7.22 -7.64 -23.04
CA GLN A 23 7.71 -7.04 -21.79
C GLN A 23 7.80 -5.51 -21.88
N VAL A 24 8.26 -4.97 -23.02
CA VAL A 24 8.31 -3.52 -23.26
C VAL A 24 6.90 -2.94 -23.31
N GLN A 25 5.95 -3.62 -23.95
CA GLN A 25 4.56 -3.17 -23.97
C GLN A 25 3.92 -3.15 -22.58
N GLN A 26 4.19 -4.16 -21.75
CA GLN A 26 3.71 -4.19 -20.36
C GLN A 26 4.34 -3.07 -19.52
N LEU A 27 5.64 -2.81 -19.71
CA LEU A 27 6.33 -1.73 -19.03
C LEU A 27 5.75 -0.37 -19.45
N GLN A 28 5.51 -0.16 -20.75
CA GLN A 28 4.86 1.05 -21.25
C GLN A 28 3.49 1.25 -20.60
N GLN A 29 2.66 0.21 -20.55
CA GLN A 29 1.35 0.29 -19.93
C GLN A 29 1.43 0.63 -18.43
N ARG A 30 2.40 0.06 -17.73
CA ARG A 30 2.62 0.35 -16.31
C ARG A 30 3.06 1.80 -16.10
N ILE A 31 3.94 2.32 -16.96
CA ILE A 31 4.38 3.71 -16.87
C ILE A 31 3.20 4.66 -17.09
N ILE A 32 2.39 4.42 -18.12
CA ILE A 32 1.18 5.23 -18.37
C ILE A 32 0.24 5.21 -17.15
N GLY A 33 0.02 4.04 -16.55
CA GLY A 33 -0.82 3.95 -15.35
C GLY A 33 -0.24 4.68 -14.14
N LEU A 34 1.09 4.65 -13.97
CA LEU A 34 1.77 5.40 -12.90
C LEU A 34 1.70 6.92 -13.13
N GLU A 35 1.80 7.37 -14.38
CA GLU A 35 1.65 8.78 -14.74
C GLU A 35 0.24 9.28 -14.42
N GLU A 36 -0.79 8.51 -14.77
CA GLU A 36 -2.19 8.83 -14.45
C GLU A 36 -2.43 8.88 -12.93
N GLU A 37 -1.94 7.89 -12.17
CA GLU A 37 -2.07 7.87 -10.71
C GLU A 37 -1.30 9.02 -10.04
N MET A 38 -0.15 9.42 -10.60
CA MET A 38 0.59 10.58 -10.12
C MET A 38 -0.18 11.87 -10.35
N ASP A 39 -0.81 12.05 -11.51
CA ASP A 39 -1.65 13.21 -11.81
C ASP A 39 -2.85 13.29 -10.86
N ASP A 40 -3.53 12.18 -10.61
CA ASP A 40 -4.65 12.09 -9.65
C ASP A 40 -4.21 12.40 -8.21
N THR A 41 -3.03 11.90 -7.83
CA THR A 41 -2.43 12.18 -6.52
C THR A 41 -2.09 13.65 -6.38
N HIS A 42 -1.50 14.26 -7.41
CA HIS A 42 -1.16 15.69 -7.42
C HIS A 42 -2.39 16.57 -7.27
N ASP A 43 -3.48 16.25 -7.98
CA ASP A 43 -4.72 16.99 -7.87
C ASP A 43 -5.40 16.80 -6.51
N THR A 44 -5.26 15.61 -5.92
CA THR A 44 -5.69 15.36 -4.53
C THR A 44 -4.87 16.18 -3.53
N VAL A 45 -3.55 16.23 -3.68
CA VAL A 45 -2.66 17.03 -2.82
C VAL A 45 -2.99 18.51 -2.93
N LYS A 46 -3.19 19.05 -4.13
CA LYS A 46 -3.62 20.46 -4.32
C LYS A 46 -4.93 20.76 -3.60
N ARG A 47 -5.91 19.87 -3.70
CA ARG A 47 -7.20 20.04 -3.04
C ARG A 47 -7.04 20.03 -1.52
N LEU A 48 -6.21 19.13 -0.99
CA LEU A 48 -5.91 19.06 0.44
C LEU A 48 -5.18 20.31 0.92
N ASP A 49 -4.17 20.79 0.19
CA ASP A 49 -3.43 22.02 0.51
C ASP A 49 -4.36 23.24 0.61
N HIS A 50 -5.31 23.34 -0.34
CA HIS A 50 -6.33 24.37 -0.30
C HIS A 50 -7.24 24.27 0.94
N GLN A 51 -7.74 23.06 1.24
CA GLN A 51 -8.59 22.82 2.41
C GLN A 51 -7.86 23.08 3.73
N ILE A 52 -6.59 22.69 3.85
CA ILE A 52 -5.76 22.94 5.03
C ILE A 52 -5.53 24.44 5.21
N SER A 53 -5.30 25.17 4.11
CA SER A 53 -5.17 26.63 4.16
C SER A 53 -6.44 27.31 4.66
N GLU A 54 -7.62 26.87 4.19
CA GLU A 54 -8.91 27.37 4.68
C GLU A 54 -9.14 27.03 6.15
N GLN A 55 -8.82 25.80 6.56
CA GLN A 55 -8.94 25.36 7.95
C GLN A 55 -8.00 26.16 8.87
N ARG A 56 -6.76 26.42 8.45
CA ARG A 56 -5.83 27.27 9.19
C ARG A 56 -6.41 28.67 9.37
N ALA A 57 -6.92 29.28 8.30
CA ALA A 57 -7.53 30.60 8.38
C ALA A 57 -8.73 30.65 9.34
N LEU A 58 -9.56 29.59 9.33
CA LEU A 58 -10.67 29.45 10.27
C LEU A 58 -10.19 29.31 11.73
N LEU A 59 -9.19 28.48 11.99
CA LEU A 59 -8.62 28.29 13.33
C LEU A 59 -8.01 29.58 13.88
N LEU A 60 -7.31 30.35 13.04
CA LEU A 60 -6.77 31.65 13.41
C LEU A 60 -7.88 32.65 13.75
N ALA A 61 -8.95 32.70 12.96
CA ALA A 61 -10.09 33.55 13.25
C ALA A 61 -10.78 33.18 14.58
N ILE A 62 -10.85 31.89 14.92
CA ILE A 62 -11.37 31.42 16.22
C ILE A 62 -10.40 31.77 17.36
N ALA A 63 -9.08 31.62 17.15
CA ALA A 63 -8.07 31.97 18.14
C ALA A 63 -8.12 33.46 18.49
N ASP A 64 -8.25 34.32 17.48
CA ASP A 64 -8.42 35.76 17.64
C ASP A 64 -9.67 36.11 18.47
N GLU A 65 -10.79 35.40 18.28
CA GLU A 65 -12.02 35.59 19.06
C GLU A 65 -11.84 35.22 20.55
N HIS A 66 -10.90 34.33 20.84
CA HIS A 66 -10.59 33.86 22.20
C HIS A 66 -9.37 34.58 22.83
N ASP A 67 -8.86 35.65 22.20
CA ASP A 67 -7.65 36.37 22.63
C ASP A 67 -6.41 35.45 22.72
N ILE A 68 -6.32 34.45 21.83
CA ILE A 68 -5.19 33.52 21.71
C ILE A 68 -4.36 33.95 20.50
N ASP A 69 -3.04 34.15 20.68
CA ASP A 69 -2.12 34.39 19.56
C ASP A 69 -1.86 33.08 18.81
N GLY A 70 -2.70 32.78 17.83
CA GLY A 70 -2.58 31.56 17.02
C GLY A 70 -1.31 31.52 16.18
N GLU A 71 -0.73 32.67 15.81
CA GLU A 71 0.47 32.70 14.98
C GLU A 71 1.74 32.45 15.79
N GLU A 72 1.78 32.88 17.05
CA GLU A 72 2.83 32.48 17.99
C GLU A 72 2.83 30.95 18.19
N ILE A 73 1.67 30.34 18.42
CA ILE A 73 1.54 28.89 18.60
C ILE A 73 2.00 28.12 17.36
N LEU A 74 1.63 28.58 16.16
CA LEU A 74 2.05 27.93 14.92
C LEU A 74 3.55 28.08 14.66
N ALA A 75 4.16 29.19 15.08
CA ALA A 75 5.60 29.38 14.99
C ALA A 75 6.34 28.44 15.95
N GLU A 76 5.87 28.29 17.19
CA GLU A 76 6.44 27.35 18.17
C GLU A 76 6.34 25.91 17.68
N ALA A 77 5.17 25.48 17.20
CA ALA A 77 4.99 24.15 16.62
C ALA A 77 5.92 23.87 15.42
N ALA A 78 6.21 24.88 14.58
CA ALA A 78 7.14 24.73 13.46
C ALA A 78 8.60 24.59 13.92
N ILE A 79 8.97 25.19 15.06
CA ILE A 79 10.29 25.02 15.68
C ILE A 79 10.40 23.60 16.23
N ASP A 80 9.41 23.15 17.00
CA ASP A 80 9.40 21.79 17.60
C ASP A 80 9.57 20.70 16.52
N GLU A 81 8.84 20.82 15.40
CA GLU A 81 8.96 19.88 14.27
C GLU A 81 10.37 19.92 13.64
N ALA A 82 10.94 21.11 13.48
CA ALA A 82 12.29 21.25 12.91
C ALA A 82 13.38 20.70 13.86
N GLU A 83 13.20 20.83 15.17
CA GLU A 83 14.09 20.26 16.18
C GLU A 83 14.00 18.72 16.18
N LEU A 84 12.79 18.16 16.13
CA LEU A 84 12.57 16.71 16.02
C LEU A 84 13.25 16.12 14.78
N ALA A 85 13.15 16.80 13.64
CA ALA A 85 13.79 16.39 12.39
C ALA A 85 15.33 16.49 12.42
N ALA A 86 15.89 17.33 13.30
CA ALA A 86 17.33 17.52 13.45
C ALA A 86 17.98 16.55 14.45
N GLU A 87 17.21 15.92 15.34
CA GLU A 87 17.72 14.90 16.25
C GLU A 87 18.05 13.60 15.49
N PRO A 88 19.25 13.01 15.67
CA PRO A 88 19.53 11.71 15.10
C PRO A 88 18.63 10.67 15.78
N SER A 89 17.78 10.01 14.99
CA SER A 89 16.94 8.90 15.43
C SER A 89 17.82 7.83 16.09
N SER A 90 17.91 7.86 17.43
CA SER A 90 18.55 6.81 18.21
C SER A 90 17.54 5.67 18.36
N ASP A 91 17.26 4.99 17.25
CA ASP A 91 16.45 3.78 17.23
C ASP A 91 17.36 2.59 17.54
N GLU A 92 17.53 2.30 18.82
CA GLU A 92 18.03 1.01 19.30
C GLU A 92 16.88 0.01 19.23
N SER A 93 16.65 -0.54 18.04
CA SER A 93 15.80 -1.70 17.82
C SER A 93 16.45 -2.95 18.44
N THR A 94 16.10 -3.27 19.69
CA THR A 94 16.17 -4.64 20.21
C THR A 94 14.75 -5.18 20.35
N ASP A 95 14.23 -5.74 19.25
CA ASP A 95 13.03 -6.58 19.25
C ASP A 95 13.43 -7.99 18.82
N ASP A 96 13.37 -8.94 19.77
CA ASP A 96 13.23 -10.36 19.47
C ASP A 96 12.23 -10.96 20.46
N PRO A 97 10.98 -11.20 20.02
CA PRO A 97 10.14 -12.23 20.58
C PRO A 97 9.73 -13.19 19.45
N THR A 98 10.61 -14.12 19.10
CA THR A 98 10.26 -15.19 18.14
C THR A 98 9.51 -16.33 18.82
N GLU A 99 8.33 -16.63 18.26
CA GLU A 99 7.55 -17.88 18.27
C GLU A 99 6.30 -17.94 19.17
N SER A 100 5.20 -17.50 18.55
CA SER A 100 3.81 -17.81 18.90
C SER A 100 3.49 -19.26 18.50
N ASP A 101 2.97 -19.99 19.47
CA ASP A 101 2.34 -21.31 19.41
C ASP A 101 1.34 -21.39 18.23
N SER A 102 1.44 -22.46 17.43
CA SER A 102 0.45 -22.81 16.40
C SER A 102 -0.22 -24.12 16.81
N GLU A 103 -1.42 -24.01 17.36
CA GLU A 103 -2.31 -25.13 17.66
C GLU A 103 -2.88 -25.70 16.35
N ASP A 104 -2.42 -26.91 16.00
CA ASP A 104 -2.90 -27.69 14.84
C ASP A 104 -4.17 -28.47 15.23
N ASP A 105 -5.20 -28.27 14.40
CA ASP A 105 -6.61 -28.66 14.51
C ASP A 105 -6.83 -30.16 14.25
N ASP A 106 -7.33 -30.89 15.25
CA ASP A 106 -7.77 -32.30 15.15
C ASP A 106 -9.31 -32.36 15.13
N PRO A 107 -9.92 -32.90 14.07
CA PRO A 107 -11.24 -33.51 14.23
C PRO A 107 -11.23 -34.97 13.79
N ALA A 108 -11.03 -35.85 14.77
CA ALA A 108 -11.45 -37.24 14.76
C ALA A 108 -12.93 -37.39 14.36
N THR A 109 -13.16 -38.04 13.22
CA THR A 109 -14.46 -38.54 12.78
C THR A 109 -14.86 -39.75 13.63
N GLU A 110 -15.83 -39.58 14.53
CA GLU A 110 -16.50 -40.69 15.21
C GLU A 110 -17.91 -40.90 14.63
N ASP A 111 -18.06 -42.09 14.08
CA ASP A 111 -19.23 -42.70 13.46
C ASP A 111 -20.26 -43.10 14.52
N ALA A 112 -21.50 -42.59 14.45
CA ALA A 112 -22.63 -43.12 15.21
C ALA A 112 -24.00 -42.71 14.60
N GLU A 113 -24.46 -43.57 13.68
CA GLU A 113 -25.82 -44.02 13.34
C GLU A 113 -27.07 -43.09 13.41
N PRO A 114 -28.00 -43.19 12.42
CA PRO A 114 -29.22 -42.39 12.33
C PRO A 114 -30.40 -43.02 13.09
N SER A 115 -30.97 -42.31 14.07
CA SER A 115 -32.27 -42.67 14.65
C SER A 115 -33.40 -42.14 13.79
N SER A 116 -34.12 -43.05 13.16
CA SER A 116 -35.38 -42.80 12.44
C SER A 116 -36.49 -42.42 13.41
N SER A 117 -37.15 -41.29 13.13
CA SER A 117 -38.52 -40.98 13.54
C SER A 117 -39.01 -39.82 12.68
N GLU A 118 -40.27 -39.63 12.32
CA GLU A 118 -41.45 -40.48 12.13
C GLU A 118 -42.46 -39.51 11.49
N SER A 119 -43.26 -39.97 10.51
CA SER A 119 -44.59 -39.44 10.15
C SER A 119 -44.68 -38.01 9.58
N ALA A 120 -45.41 -37.67 8.52
CA ALA A 120 -46.28 -38.36 7.58
C ALA A 120 -46.45 -37.40 6.38
N ALA A 121 -46.51 -37.93 5.17
CA ALA A 121 -47.06 -37.24 4.02
C ALA A 121 -48.36 -37.95 3.63
N GLU A 122 -49.39 -37.15 3.42
CA GLU A 122 -50.54 -37.52 2.58
C GLU A 122 -50.09 -37.63 1.11
#